data_AF-A0AAD9FFF8-F1
#
_entry.id   AF-A0AAD9FFF8-F1
#
_cell.length_a   1.000
_cell.length_b   1.000
_cell.length_c   1.000
_cell.angle_alpha   90.00
_cell.angle_beta   90.00
_cell.angle_gamma   90.00
#
_symmetry.space_group_name_H-M   'P 1'
#
loop_
_entity.id
_entity.type
_entity.pdbx_description
1 polymer ?
#
loop_
_entity_poly.entity_id
_entity_poly.type
_entity_poly.pdbx_seq_one_letter_code
_entity_poly.pdbx_strand_id
1 'polypeptide(L)'
;MSNMDHLQEEVTEEMVQRLGTVNESHCSLTQLERFENSLEKEQESKLHALVENSKSSKVLLQDTELEEEFEDVWSKTLSNFDFRPSETDDITARVTNVLKHNLGRCDLQKHMKKLEVIGKNQASGFQVNDEHFGYRSRLKHMFEDNNRLQRIEAQQVACNVMEEYNQFVADKSSLAADFSDSYIAELLENVEKALKEKSMEIRSAFEVDLKVYLCSAACQDFQKLHDRYAKDSVLLTTITATKSKYMSDFIYKFRKRDQCQRVAQAFTSMVVKPTVLDYIYRPLGMQIVKDIQDKAQQYQSPCSFHQSLMEELVKEDHFESFKEYLLNYDKFRVRKIQETVVAHLSESSNFGIWRQQRLGEIVGKIAATVSQTAEGASGVLSDTKPLLERVCLILEKDGDVDVKARSCLDGPFFSITTEWIALSHV
;
A
#
# COMPACT_ATOMS: atom_id res chain seq x y z
N MET A 1 62.02 0.01 8.17
CA MET A 1 60.70 0.65 8.19
C MET A 1 60.10 0.52 6.80
N SER A 2 59.66 -0.68 6.40
CA SER A 2 59.17 -0.91 5.01
C SER A 2 58.17 -2.07 4.93
N ASN A 3 58.32 -3.12 5.76
CA ASN A 3 57.33 -4.20 5.82
C ASN A 3 56.05 -3.85 6.59
N MET A 4 56.14 -2.96 7.59
CA MET A 4 54.99 -2.57 8.41
C MET A 4 54.06 -1.64 7.63
N ASP A 5 54.64 -0.73 6.85
CA ASP A 5 53.90 0.21 5.98
C ASP A 5 53.21 -0.55 4.84
N HIS A 6 53.87 -1.56 4.24
CA HIS A 6 53.27 -2.42 3.21
C HIS A 6 52.10 -3.27 3.74
N LEU A 7 52.23 -3.84 4.94
CA LEU A 7 51.13 -4.59 5.57
C LEU A 7 49.95 -3.69 5.91
N GLN A 8 50.21 -2.45 6.33
CA GLN A 8 49.16 -1.48 6.62
C GLN A 8 48.42 -1.05 5.36
N GLU A 9 49.12 -0.85 4.24
CA GLU A 9 48.54 -0.51 2.94
C GLU A 9 47.63 -1.64 2.42
N GLU A 10 48.10 -2.89 2.48
CA GLU A 10 47.36 -4.08 2.04
C GLU A 10 46.07 -4.31 2.85
N VAL A 11 46.14 -4.17 4.19
CA VAL A 11 44.95 -4.28 5.06
C VAL A 11 43.96 -3.15 4.79
N THR A 12 44.45 -1.93 4.50
CA THR A 12 43.60 -0.78 4.20
C THR A 12 42.87 -0.98 2.87
N GLU A 13 43.58 -1.47 1.85
CA GLU A 13 42.99 -1.76 0.54
C GLU A 13 41.92 -2.85 0.63
N GLU A 14 42.19 -3.94 1.38
CA GLU A 14 41.21 -5.00 1.61
C GLU A 14 39.95 -4.49 2.34
N MET A 15 40.14 -3.67 3.39
CA MET A 15 39.01 -3.07 4.13
C MET A 15 38.17 -2.15 3.22
N VAL A 16 38.82 -1.33 2.38
CA VAL A 16 38.12 -0.45 1.42
C VAL A 16 37.32 -1.27 0.41
N GLN A 17 37.87 -2.36 -0.11
CA GLN A 17 37.16 -3.26 -1.03
C GLN A 17 35.94 -3.91 -0.35
N ARG A 18 36.09 -4.41 0.88
CA ARG A 18 34.99 -5.00 1.66
C ARG A 18 33.88 -3.97 1.97
N LEU A 19 34.25 -2.75 2.34
CA LEU A 19 33.28 -1.68 2.58
C LEU A 19 32.55 -1.28 1.28
N GLY A 20 33.27 -1.26 0.15
CA GLY A 20 32.70 -1.02 -1.17
C GLY A 20 31.62 -2.04 -1.54
N THR A 21 31.89 -3.33 -1.39
CA THR A 21 30.93 -4.40 -1.74
C THR A 21 29.70 -4.39 -0.83
N VAL A 22 29.88 -4.17 0.48
CA VAL A 22 28.76 -4.03 1.42
C VAL A 22 27.86 -2.86 1.04
N ASN A 23 28.43 -1.72 0.69
CA ASN A 23 27.65 -0.53 0.36
C ASN A 23 26.91 -0.67 -0.99
N GLU A 24 27.52 -1.31 -1.99
CA GLU A 24 26.85 -1.64 -3.26
C GLU A 24 25.67 -2.61 -3.05
N SER A 25 25.85 -3.61 -2.19
CA SER A 25 24.77 -4.53 -1.82
C SER A 25 23.62 -3.81 -1.13
N HIS A 26 23.93 -2.82 -0.29
CA HIS A 26 22.93 -2.02 0.41
C HIS A 26 22.11 -1.15 -0.56
N CYS A 27 22.75 -0.47 -1.51
CA CYS A 27 22.05 0.38 -2.50
C CYS A 27 21.11 -0.45 -3.39
N SER A 28 21.59 -1.60 -3.88
CA SER A 28 20.82 -2.53 -4.70
C SER A 28 19.60 -3.08 -3.94
N LEU A 29 19.78 -3.41 -2.65
CA LEU A 29 18.70 -3.88 -1.79
C LEU A 29 17.62 -2.80 -1.60
N THR A 30 18.00 -1.56 -1.31
CA THR A 30 17.03 -0.46 -1.15
C THR A 30 16.26 -0.16 -2.44
N GLN A 31 16.91 -0.25 -3.61
CA GLN A 31 16.21 -0.10 -4.90
C GLN A 31 15.20 -1.24 -5.12
N LEU A 32 15.59 -2.47 -4.81
CA LEU A 32 14.72 -3.64 -4.90
C LEU A 32 13.52 -3.51 -3.97
N GLU A 33 13.72 -3.15 -2.70
CA GLU A 33 12.63 -2.93 -1.74
C GLU A 33 11.67 -1.82 -2.21
N ARG A 34 12.18 -0.73 -2.81
CA ARG A 34 11.33 0.33 -3.38
C ARG A 34 10.49 -0.19 -4.54
N PHE A 35 11.06 -1.00 -5.42
CA PHE A 35 10.32 -1.63 -6.51
C PHE A 35 9.24 -2.58 -5.98
N GLU A 36 9.60 -3.46 -5.04
CA GLU A 36 8.68 -4.42 -4.42
C GLU A 36 7.49 -3.72 -3.76
N ASN A 37 7.73 -2.66 -2.98
CA ASN A 37 6.66 -1.88 -2.35
C ASN A 37 5.73 -1.22 -3.38
N SER A 38 6.29 -0.71 -4.48
CA SER A 38 5.51 -0.13 -5.57
C SER A 38 4.66 -1.18 -6.27
N LEU A 39 5.24 -2.35 -6.54
CA LEU A 39 4.56 -3.48 -7.16
C LEU A 39 3.43 -4.01 -6.26
N GLU A 40 3.70 -4.21 -4.96
CA GLU A 40 2.71 -4.69 -4.00
C GLU A 40 1.50 -3.75 -3.93
N LYS A 41 1.74 -2.44 -3.85
CA LYS A 41 0.66 -1.44 -3.84
C LYS A 41 -0.22 -1.53 -5.08
N GLU A 42 0.40 -1.68 -6.25
CA GLU A 42 -0.36 -1.69 -7.49
C GLU A 42 -1.04 -3.03 -7.77
N GLN A 43 -0.42 -4.14 -7.36
CA GLN A 43 -1.06 -5.44 -7.29
C GLN A 43 -2.28 -5.43 -6.37
N GLU A 44 -2.18 -4.84 -5.17
CA GLU A 44 -3.29 -4.78 -4.21
C GLU A 44 -4.48 -4.00 -4.79
N SER A 45 -4.20 -2.86 -5.41
CA SER A 45 -5.20 -2.05 -6.13
C SER A 45 -5.91 -2.86 -7.21
N LYS A 46 -5.14 -3.56 -8.05
CA LYS A 46 -5.66 -4.39 -9.14
C LYS A 46 -6.46 -5.58 -8.62
N LEU A 47 -5.96 -6.28 -7.60
CA LEU A 47 -6.64 -7.40 -6.95
C LEU A 47 -8.00 -6.96 -6.41
N HIS A 48 -8.07 -5.81 -5.75
CA HIS A 48 -9.33 -5.26 -5.25
C HIS A 48 -10.31 -5.00 -6.40
N ALA A 49 -9.86 -4.38 -7.49
CA ALA A 49 -10.70 -4.11 -8.67
C ALA A 49 -11.23 -5.41 -9.33
N LEU A 50 -10.37 -6.42 -9.49
CA LEU A 50 -10.75 -7.71 -10.07
C LEU A 50 -11.77 -8.45 -9.20
N VAL A 51 -11.58 -8.44 -7.88
CA VAL A 51 -12.53 -9.02 -6.93
C VAL A 51 -13.88 -8.30 -7.00
N GLU A 52 -13.90 -6.96 -7.04
CA GLU A 52 -15.13 -6.18 -7.20
C GLU A 52 -15.88 -6.49 -8.52
N ASN A 53 -15.13 -6.60 -9.61
CA ASN A 53 -15.69 -6.95 -10.92
C ASN A 53 -16.25 -8.39 -10.94
N SER A 54 -15.55 -9.34 -10.31
CA SER A 54 -16.03 -10.71 -10.14
C SER A 54 -17.37 -10.76 -9.36
N LYS A 55 -17.54 -9.93 -8.31
CA LYS A 55 -18.84 -9.88 -7.58
C LYS A 55 -19.99 -9.48 -8.50
N SER A 56 -19.73 -8.52 -9.39
CA SER A 56 -20.76 -7.89 -10.23
C SER A 56 -21.11 -8.75 -11.45
N SER A 57 -20.10 -9.32 -12.10
CA SER A 57 -20.25 -10.09 -13.35
C SER A 57 -20.58 -11.57 -13.13
N LYS A 58 -20.24 -12.13 -11.96
CA LYS A 58 -20.29 -13.57 -11.63
C LYS A 58 -19.47 -14.47 -12.56
N VAL A 59 -18.62 -13.89 -13.41
CA VAL A 59 -17.76 -14.63 -14.34
C VAL A 59 -16.59 -15.24 -13.57
N LEU A 60 -16.14 -16.42 -14.01
CA LEU A 60 -14.90 -17.03 -13.51
C LEU A 60 -13.76 -16.58 -14.42
N LEU A 61 -12.87 -15.73 -13.90
CA LEU A 61 -11.68 -15.33 -14.63
C LEU A 61 -10.77 -16.54 -14.83
N GLN A 62 -10.27 -16.74 -16.05
CA GLN A 62 -9.29 -17.76 -16.37
C GLN A 62 -7.89 -17.31 -15.94
N ASP A 63 -6.97 -18.26 -15.76
CA ASP A 63 -5.59 -17.93 -15.36
C ASP A 63 -4.91 -17.05 -16.42
N THR A 64 -5.19 -17.25 -17.71
CA THR A 64 -4.68 -16.41 -18.80
C THR A 64 -5.10 -14.95 -18.69
N GLU A 65 -6.35 -14.69 -18.27
CA GLU A 65 -6.84 -13.32 -18.05
C GLU A 65 -6.13 -12.69 -16.83
N LEU A 66 -5.89 -13.47 -15.78
CA LEU A 66 -5.16 -13.00 -14.59
C LEU A 66 -3.68 -12.73 -14.88
N GLU A 67 -3.06 -13.52 -15.75
CA GLU A 67 -1.69 -13.31 -16.25
C GLU A 67 -1.59 -12.01 -17.04
N GLU A 68 -2.55 -11.72 -17.93
CA GLU A 68 -2.61 -10.45 -18.67
C GLU A 68 -2.77 -9.24 -17.74
N GLU A 69 -3.65 -9.34 -16.73
CA GLU A 69 -3.86 -8.26 -15.76
C GLU A 69 -2.64 -8.05 -14.85
N PHE A 70 -1.91 -9.13 -14.51
CA PHE A 70 -0.63 -9.02 -13.83
C PHE A 70 0.42 -8.36 -14.72
N GLU A 71 0.46 -8.69 -16.01
CA GLU A 71 1.45 -8.15 -16.93
C GLU A 71 1.28 -6.64 -17.17
N ASP A 72 0.04 -6.17 -17.20
CA ASP A 72 -0.29 -4.74 -17.20
C ASP A 72 0.27 -4.04 -15.95
N VAL A 73 0.02 -4.59 -14.76
CA VAL A 73 0.55 -4.04 -13.49
C VAL A 73 2.07 -4.07 -13.47
N TRP A 74 2.67 -5.18 -13.91
CA TRP A 74 4.11 -5.37 -13.95
C TRP A 74 4.78 -4.35 -14.87
N SER A 75 4.33 -4.27 -16.13
CA SER A 75 4.88 -3.36 -17.14
C SER A 75 4.73 -1.90 -16.73
N LYS A 76 3.57 -1.52 -16.19
CA LYS A 76 3.32 -0.18 -15.64
C LYS A 76 4.25 0.15 -14.47
N THR A 77 4.45 -0.79 -13.55
CA THR A 77 5.35 -0.59 -12.40
C THR A 77 6.79 -0.46 -12.86
N LEU A 78 7.21 -1.31 -13.81
CA LEU A 78 8.53 -1.28 -14.41
C LEU A 78 8.79 0.04 -15.16
N SER A 79 7.82 0.54 -15.94
CA SER A 79 7.97 1.79 -16.70
C SER A 79 8.01 3.04 -15.81
N ASN A 80 7.34 2.98 -14.66
CA ASN A 80 7.33 4.08 -13.68
C ASN A 80 8.56 4.06 -12.76
N PHE A 81 9.31 2.96 -12.75
CA PHE A 81 10.55 2.86 -11.99
C PHE A 81 11.67 3.53 -12.79
N ASP A 82 12.35 4.49 -12.15
CA ASP A 82 13.43 5.26 -12.77
C ASP A 82 14.71 4.42 -12.87
N PHE A 83 14.75 3.49 -13.84
CA PHE A 83 15.96 2.75 -14.20
C PHE A 83 16.88 3.63 -15.06
N ARG A 84 18.12 3.78 -14.65
CA ARG A 84 19.18 4.54 -15.30
C ARG A 84 20.33 3.64 -15.73
N PRO A 85 20.80 3.75 -16.98
CA PRO A 85 22.02 3.05 -17.39
C PRO A 85 23.24 3.54 -16.60
N SER A 86 24.05 2.60 -16.10
CA SER A 86 25.27 2.87 -15.32
C SER A 86 26.33 3.73 -16.03
N GLU A 87 26.25 3.93 -17.35
CA GLU A 87 27.43 4.23 -18.15
C GLU A 87 27.51 5.67 -18.72
N THR A 88 26.52 6.56 -18.53
CA THR A 88 26.48 7.80 -19.34
C THR A 88 26.24 9.13 -18.62
N ASP A 89 25.87 9.14 -17.34
CA ASP A 89 25.48 10.39 -16.67
C ASP A 89 26.64 11.00 -15.88
N ASP A 90 27.48 11.76 -16.58
CA ASP A 90 28.50 12.61 -15.95
C ASP A 90 27.84 13.74 -15.14
N ILE A 91 27.95 13.66 -13.81
CA ILE A 91 27.36 14.66 -12.91
C ILE A 91 28.11 16.00 -12.94
N THR A 92 29.29 16.07 -13.55
CA THR A 92 30.15 17.27 -13.60
C THR A 92 29.41 18.49 -14.13
N ALA A 93 28.56 18.32 -15.15
CA ALA A 93 27.76 19.41 -15.71
C ALA A 93 26.73 19.96 -14.69
N ARG A 94 26.09 19.07 -13.92
CA ARG A 94 25.14 19.44 -12.86
C ARG A 94 25.83 20.18 -11.73
N VAL A 95 26.95 19.64 -11.24
CA VAL A 95 27.79 20.28 -10.22
C VAL A 95 28.26 21.67 -10.66
N THR A 96 28.74 21.79 -11.90
CA THR A 96 29.19 23.06 -12.48
C THR A 96 28.05 24.08 -12.56
N ASN A 97 26.84 23.66 -12.91
CA ASN A 97 25.67 24.54 -12.94
C ASN A 97 25.27 25.04 -11.55
N VAL A 98 25.27 24.19 -10.53
CA VAL A 98 24.98 24.59 -9.14
C VAL A 98 26.01 25.61 -8.65
N LEU A 99 27.30 25.34 -8.88
CA LEU A 99 28.36 26.28 -8.52
C LEU A 99 28.27 27.60 -9.29
N LYS A 100 27.98 27.57 -10.59
CA LYS A 100 27.80 28.77 -11.41
C LYS A 100 26.67 29.65 -10.86
N HIS A 101 25.56 29.04 -10.45
CA HIS A 101 24.44 29.75 -9.83
C HIS A 101 24.82 30.35 -8.47
N ASN A 102 25.55 29.61 -7.64
CA ASN A 102 26.07 30.11 -6.36
C ASN A 102 27.00 31.32 -6.56
N LEU A 103 27.98 31.24 -7.48
CA LEU A 103 28.87 32.36 -7.79
C LEU A 103 28.12 33.59 -8.34
N GLY A 104 27.02 33.36 -9.07
CA GLY A 104 26.13 34.41 -9.54
C GLY A 104 25.43 35.14 -8.39
N ARG A 105 25.00 34.41 -7.35
CA ARG A 105 24.37 34.99 -6.15
C ARG A 105 25.34 35.76 -5.25
N CYS A 106 26.61 35.38 -5.24
CA CYS A 106 27.64 36.02 -4.42
C CYS A 106 28.36 37.20 -5.11
N ASP A 107 27.88 37.67 -6.28
CA ASP A 107 28.54 38.69 -7.11
C ASP A 107 30.00 38.33 -7.52
N LEU A 108 30.31 37.03 -7.63
CA LEU A 108 31.64 36.50 -7.95
C LEU A 108 31.82 36.17 -9.45
N GLN A 109 30.94 36.69 -10.31
CA GLN A 109 30.86 36.39 -11.74
C GLN A 109 32.17 36.65 -12.50
N LYS A 110 32.99 37.59 -12.03
CA LYS A 110 34.32 37.89 -12.60
C LYS A 110 35.28 36.70 -12.62
N HIS A 111 35.01 35.66 -11.83
CA HIS A 111 35.84 34.46 -11.72
C HIS A 111 35.28 33.24 -12.50
N MET A 112 34.25 33.40 -13.33
CA MET A 112 33.61 32.29 -14.05
C MET A 112 34.58 31.43 -14.88
N LYS A 113 35.68 32.00 -15.40
CA LYS A 113 36.71 31.24 -16.14
C LYS A 113 37.36 30.13 -15.32
N LYS A 114 37.36 30.24 -13.98
CA LYS A 114 37.92 29.22 -13.08
C LYS A 114 37.11 27.92 -13.05
N LEU A 115 35.87 27.94 -13.54
CA LEU A 115 35.01 26.75 -13.65
C LEU A 115 35.50 25.75 -14.72
N GLU A 116 36.35 26.18 -15.66
CA GLU A 116 36.92 25.33 -16.74
C GLU A 116 37.87 24.22 -16.23
N VAL A 117 38.14 24.21 -14.92
CA VAL A 117 39.03 23.24 -14.26
C VAL A 117 38.24 22.13 -13.54
N ILE A 118 36.92 22.27 -13.40
CA ILE A 118 36.08 21.28 -12.72
C ILE A 118 36.08 19.95 -13.51
N GLY A 119 36.15 18.84 -12.78
CA GLY A 119 36.24 17.49 -13.36
C GLY A 119 37.67 17.06 -13.74
N LYS A 120 38.68 17.93 -13.57
CA LYS A 120 40.09 17.54 -13.75
C LYS A 120 40.67 17.01 -12.44
N ASN A 121 41.33 15.85 -12.50
CA ASN A 121 41.98 15.24 -11.34
C ASN A 121 43.02 16.19 -10.73
N GLN A 122 42.78 16.64 -9.50
CA GLN A 122 43.78 17.37 -8.71
C GLN A 122 44.38 16.40 -7.69
N ALA A 123 45.64 16.02 -7.90
CA ALA A 123 46.36 15.05 -7.07
C ALA A 123 46.95 15.65 -5.78
N SER A 124 46.84 16.97 -5.59
CA SER A 124 47.42 17.69 -4.45
C SER A 124 46.34 18.43 -3.67
N GLY A 125 46.46 18.44 -2.34
CA GLY A 125 45.57 19.20 -1.45
C GLY A 125 45.51 20.69 -1.82
N PHE A 126 44.43 21.36 -1.40
CA PHE A 126 44.25 22.79 -1.63
C PHE A 126 45.38 23.60 -0.95
N GLN A 127 46.08 24.42 -1.73
CA GLN A 127 47.16 25.27 -1.23
C GLN A 127 46.83 26.75 -1.39
N VAL A 128 47.05 27.51 -0.31
CA VAL A 128 46.87 28.97 -0.33
C VAL A 128 48.09 29.67 -0.93
N ASN A 129 47.83 30.44 -1.99
CA ASN A 129 48.84 31.11 -2.80
C ASN A 129 48.79 32.64 -2.63
N ASP A 130 49.83 33.34 -3.10
CA ASP A 130 49.92 34.80 -3.01
C ASP A 130 48.75 35.53 -3.72
N GLU A 131 48.15 34.90 -4.73
CA GLU A 131 47.02 35.46 -5.49
C GLU A 131 45.73 35.60 -4.66
N HIS A 132 45.63 34.83 -3.58
CA HIS A 132 44.53 34.87 -2.62
C HIS A 132 44.56 36.13 -1.75
N PHE A 133 45.66 36.88 -1.77
CA PHE A 133 45.86 38.07 -0.94
C PHE A 133 46.07 39.34 -1.78
N GLY A 134 45.61 40.47 -1.24
CA GLY A 134 45.62 41.78 -1.90
C GLY A 134 46.97 42.50 -1.87
N TYR A 135 48.09 41.79 -1.94
CA TYR A 135 49.40 42.42 -1.79
C TYR A 135 49.70 43.32 -3.00
N ARG A 136 49.90 44.63 -2.76
CA ARG A 136 50.53 45.49 -3.78
C ARG A 136 51.97 45.02 -3.95
N SER A 137 52.35 44.65 -5.18
CA SER A 137 53.68 44.15 -5.54
C SER A 137 54.87 44.99 -5.05
N ARG A 138 54.64 46.27 -4.71
CA ARG A 138 55.66 47.22 -4.21
C ARG A 138 55.91 47.18 -2.68
N LEU A 139 55.07 46.50 -1.90
CA LEU A 139 55.17 46.41 -0.43
C LEU A 139 55.34 44.97 0.08
N LYS A 140 55.62 44.02 -0.83
CA LYS A 140 55.66 42.58 -0.54
C LYS A 140 56.61 42.21 0.60
N HIS A 141 57.78 42.88 0.66
CA HIS A 141 58.82 42.66 1.69
C HIS A 141 58.53 43.34 3.04
N MET A 142 57.60 44.30 3.11
CA MET A 142 57.36 45.07 4.34
C MET A 142 56.36 44.41 5.30
N PHE A 143 55.64 43.39 4.84
CA PHE A 143 54.58 42.71 5.60
C PHE A 143 54.81 41.20 5.71
N GLU A 144 56.03 40.70 5.45
CA GLU A 144 56.31 39.25 5.36
C GLU A 144 55.85 38.44 6.57
N ASP A 145 55.99 38.96 7.78
CA ASP A 145 55.55 38.27 9.01
C ASP A 145 54.02 38.26 9.19
N ASN A 146 53.33 39.38 8.96
CA ASN A 146 51.85 39.45 9.00
C ASN A 146 51.22 38.63 7.87
N ASN A 147 51.83 38.64 6.69
CA ASN A 147 51.40 37.89 5.52
C ASN A 147 51.55 36.38 5.76
N ARG A 148 52.60 35.96 6.48
CA ARG A 148 52.80 34.56 6.86
C ARG A 148 51.72 34.07 7.81
N LEU A 149 51.34 34.88 8.81
CA LEU A 149 50.29 34.53 9.76
C LEU A 149 48.92 34.37 9.06
N GLN A 150 48.54 35.34 8.22
CA GLN A 150 47.30 35.29 7.44
C GLN A 150 47.27 34.11 6.46
N ARG A 151 48.41 33.75 5.87
CA ARG A 151 48.53 32.55 5.02
C ARG A 151 48.31 31.26 5.81
N ILE A 152 48.88 31.16 7.01
CA ILE A 152 48.70 29.99 7.89
C ILE A 152 47.23 29.88 8.32
N GLU A 153 46.62 30.98 8.74
CA GLU A 153 45.21 31.00 9.14
C GLU A 153 44.27 30.63 7.99
N ALA A 154 44.53 31.13 6.78
CA ALA A 154 43.72 30.82 5.59
C ALA A 154 43.87 29.34 5.20
N GLN A 155 45.09 28.82 5.30
CA GLN A 155 45.35 27.39 5.08
C GLN A 155 44.64 26.54 6.14
N GLN A 156 44.62 26.97 7.40
CA GLN A 156 43.91 26.27 8.48
C GLN A 156 42.39 26.28 8.27
N VAL A 157 41.82 27.39 7.79
CA VAL A 157 40.40 27.43 7.39
C VAL A 157 40.13 26.45 6.26
N ALA A 158 40.96 26.46 5.20
CA ALA A 158 40.80 25.53 4.10
C ALA A 158 40.90 24.06 4.55
N CYS A 159 41.87 23.73 5.42
CA CYS A 159 42.00 22.38 5.98
C CYS A 159 40.75 21.96 6.78
N ASN A 160 40.24 22.84 7.66
CA ASN A 160 39.02 22.56 8.42
C ASN A 160 37.82 22.31 7.49
N VAL A 161 37.65 23.15 6.47
CA VAL A 161 36.57 22.98 5.48
C VAL A 161 36.74 21.67 4.69
N MET A 162 37.97 21.26 4.40
CA MET A 162 38.24 19.96 3.76
C MET A 162 37.92 18.78 4.67
N GLU A 163 38.21 18.88 5.97
CA GLU A 163 37.84 17.86 6.95
C GLU A 163 36.31 17.73 7.07
N GLU A 164 35.60 18.86 7.17
CA GLU A 164 34.14 18.91 7.16
C GLU A 164 33.54 18.34 5.86
N TYR A 165 34.16 18.63 4.70
CA TYR A 165 33.79 18.05 3.42
C TYR A 165 33.96 16.52 3.40
N ASN A 166 35.08 15.99 3.90
CA ASN A 166 35.31 14.56 3.93
C ASN A 166 34.27 13.84 4.81
N GLN A 167 33.93 14.42 5.97
CA GLN A 167 32.86 13.89 6.82
C GLN A 167 31.50 13.97 6.12
N PHE A 168 31.20 15.10 5.48
CA PHE A 168 29.97 15.31 4.72
C PHE A 168 29.79 14.27 3.61
N VAL A 169 30.85 14.00 2.82
CA VAL A 169 30.81 12.97 1.78
C VAL A 169 30.60 11.58 2.38
N ALA A 170 31.27 11.25 3.49
CA ALA A 170 31.08 9.97 4.17
C ALA A 170 29.63 9.80 4.64
N ASP A 171 29.06 10.83 5.26
CA ASP A 171 27.68 10.84 5.74
C ASP A 171 26.70 10.67 4.57
N LYS A 172 26.82 11.47 3.50
CA LYS A 172 25.94 11.35 2.33
C LYS A 172 26.10 10.00 1.61
N SER A 173 27.33 9.48 1.54
CA SER A 173 27.60 8.18 0.91
C SER A 173 27.10 6.98 1.72
N SER A 174 26.79 7.18 3.01
CA SER A 174 26.15 6.20 3.88
C SER A 174 24.62 6.17 3.75
N LEU A 175 24.03 7.21 3.14
CA LEU A 175 22.59 7.27 2.93
C LEU A 175 22.18 6.32 1.81
N ALA A 176 20.98 5.74 1.96
CA ALA A 176 20.35 4.91 0.94
C ALA A 176 19.71 5.75 -0.18
N ALA A 177 20.45 6.72 -0.73
CA ALA A 177 19.98 7.62 -1.79
C ALA A 177 21.07 7.91 -2.84
N ASP A 178 20.61 8.16 -4.07
CA ASP A 178 21.44 8.65 -5.19
C ASP A 178 21.88 10.11 -4.97
N PHE A 179 22.86 10.56 -5.75
CA PHE A 179 23.33 11.93 -5.81
C PHE A 179 22.21 12.93 -6.14
N SER A 180 22.06 13.93 -5.27
CA SER A 180 21.18 15.09 -5.46
C SER A 180 21.97 16.37 -5.62
N ASP A 181 21.52 17.26 -6.51
CA ASP A 181 22.10 18.60 -6.70
C ASP A 181 22.10 19.41 -5.39
N SER A 182 21.19 19.09 -4.47
CA SER A 182 21.12 19.71 -3.15
C SER A 182 22.39 19.46 -2.31
N TYR A 183 23.12 18.36 -2.54
CA TYR A 183 24.36 18.07 -1.81
C TYR A 183 25.45 19.09 -2.16
N ILE A 184 25.50 19.53 -3.42
CA ILE A 184 26.43 20.58 -3.85
C ILE A 184 26.00 21.93 -3.30
N ALA A 185 24.70 22.23 -3.26
CA ALA A 185 24.21 23.46 -2.65
C ALA A 185 24.58 23.53 -1.15
N GLU A 186 24.36 22.45 -0.40
CA GLU A 186 24.69 22.33 1.02
C GLU A 186 26.20 22.45 1.26
N LEU A 187 27.02 21.80 0.42
CA LEU A 187 28.48 21.96 0.44
C LEU A 187 28.90 23.43 0.29
N LEU A 188 28.33 24.16 -0.66
CA LEU A 188 28.68 25.56 -0.91
C LEU A 188 28.23 26.48 0.23
N GLU A 189 27.08 26.21 0.84
CA GLU A 189 26.60 26.92 2.04
C GLU A 189 27.53 26.69 3.24
N ASN A 190 28.03 25.47 3.43
CA ASN A 190 29.01 25.15 4.48
C ASN A 190 30.31 25.94 4.31
N VAL A 191 30.81 26.03 3.07
CA VAL A 191 32.00 26.85 2.75
C VAL A 191 31.73 28.33 3.10
N GLU A 192 30.59 28.88 2.70
CA GLU A 192 30.25 30.27 2.98
C GLU A 192 30.13 30.55 4.48
N LYS A 193 29.58 29.61 5.24
CA LYS A 193 29.46 29.70 6.70
C LYS A 193 30.85 29.71 7.34
N ALA A 194 31.71 28.77 6.97
CA ALA A 194 33.08 28.68 7.50
C ALA A 194 33.90 29.95 7.21
N LEU A 195 33.74 30.54 6.02
CA LEU A 195 34.41 31.78 5.62
C LEU A 195 33.86 33.02 6.35
N LYS A 196 32.57 33.04 6.72
CA LYS A 196 31.97 34.13 7.51
C LYS A 196 32.39 34.08 8.98
N GLU A 197 32.53 32.89 9.55
CA GLU A 197 32.89 32.69 10.97
C GLU A 197 34.34 33.12 11.26
N LYS A 198 35.26 32.92 10.31
CA LYS A 198 36.62 33.46 10.37
C LYS A 198 36.79 34.60 9.37
N SER A 199 36.35 35.79 9.76
CA SER A 199 36.55 37.02 8.97
C SER A 199 38.04 37.32 8.79
N MET A 200 38.54 37.13 7.57
CA MET A 200 39.93 37.40 7.20
C MET A 200 40.00 38.37 6.01
N GLU A 201 41.07 39.17 5.92
CA GLU A 201 41.33 40.07 4.78
C GLU A 201 41.83 39.29 3.54
N ILE A 202 40.97 38.46 2.97
CA ILE A 202 41.29 37.60 1.82
C ILE A 202 40.53 38.06 0.58
N ARG A 203 41.15 37.93 -0.60
CA ARG A 203 40.48 38.25 -1.87
C ARG A 203 39.42 37.20 -2.17
N SER A 204 38.35 37.64 -2.83
CA SER A 204 37.34 36.77 -3.48
C SER A 204 37.90 35.61 -4.32
N ALA A 205 39.16 35.69 -4.79
CA ALA A 205 39.80 34.59 -5.52
C ALA A 205 39.97 33.33 -4.66
N PHE A 206 40.22 33.47 -3.35
CA PHE A 206 40.37 32.36 -2.41
C PHE A 206 39.07 31.57 -2.24
N GLU A 207 37.96 32.26 -1.97
CA GLU A 207 36.65 31.64 -1.84
C GLU A 207 36.30 30.86 -3.11
N VAL A 208 36.51 31.47 -4.28
CA VAL A 208 36.21 30.81 -5.56
C VAL A 208 37.12 29.60 -5.79
N ASP A 209 38.42 29.70 -5.52
CA ASP A 209 39.34 28.58 -5.70
C ASP A 209 39.02 27.42 -4.76
N LEU A 210 38.64 27.71 -3.51
CA LEU A 210 38.21 26.69 -2.54
C LEU A 210 36.91 26.02 -2.97
N LYS A 211 35.90 26.79 -3.39
CA LYS A 211 34.64 26.26 -3.93
C LYS A 211 34.88 25.40 -5.18
N VAL A 212 35.72 25.84 -6.11
CA VAL A 212 36.07 25.09 -7.33
C VAL A 212 36.82 23.79 -6.98
N TYR A 213 37.75 23.85 -6.03
CA TYR A 213 38.48 22.68 -5.56
C TYR A 213 37.53 21.62 -4.97
N LEU A 214 36.68 22.04 -4.03
CA LEU A 214 35.74 21.13 -3.37
C LEU A 214 34.70 20.58 -4.35
N CYS A 215 34.17 21.40 -5.26
CA CYS A 215 33.26 20.91 -6.30
C CYS A 215 33.96 19.93 -7.26
N SER A 216 35.26 20.10 -7.52
CA SER A 216 36.03 19.15 -8.35
C SER A 216 36.20 17.81 -7.64
N ALA A 217 36.49 17.82 -6.33
CA ALA A 217 36.51 16.62 -5.51
C ALA A 217 35.11 15.97 -5.44
N ALA A 218 34.07 16.77 -5.24
CA ALA A 218 32.69 16.32 -5.14
C ALA A 218 32.21 15.65 -6.42
N CYS A 219 32.67 16.09 -7.60
CA CYS A 219 32.39 15.40 -8.86
C CYS A 219 32.88 13.94 -8.78
N GLN A 220 34.10 13.70 -8.32
CA GLN A 220 34.65 12.34 -8.24
C GLN A 220 33.91 11.49 -7.19
N ASP A 221 33.70 12.04 -6.00
CA ASP A 221 33.11 11.28 -4.88
C ASP A 221 31.63 10.98 -5.11
N PHE A 222 30.86 11.96 -5.59
CA PHE A 222 29.45 11.74 -5.88
C PHE A 222 29.20 11.04 -7.21
N GLN A 223 30.14 11.07 -8.18
CA GLN A 223 30.04 10.20 -9.36
C GLN A 223 30.13 8.74 -8.92
N LYS A 224 31.06 8.39 -8.01
CA LYS A 224 31.12 7.03 -7.45
C LYS A 224 29.84 6.64 -6.72
N LEU A 225 29.16 7.57 -6.05
CA LEU A 225 27.86 7.30 -5.43
C LEU A 225 26.78 7.08 -6.51
N HIS A 226 26.76 7.93 -7.53
CA HIS A 226 25.82 7.88 -8.64
C HIS A 226 25.94 6.58 -9.43
N ASP A 227 27.16 6.18 -9.81
CA ASP A 227 27.44 4.97 -10.57
C ASP A 227 26.99 3.70 -9.82
N ARG A 228 27.01 3.70 -8.48
CA ARG A 228 26.50 2.58 -7.68
C ARG A 228 24.99 2.42 -7.81
N TYR A 229 24.24 3.52 -7.82
CA TYR A 229 22.79 3.50 -8.00
C TYR A 229 22.38 3.22 -9.45
N ALA A 230 23.20 3.60 -10.41
CA ALA A 230 22.92 3.39 -11.82
C ALA A 230 23.18 1.94 -12.31
N LYS A 231 23.46 0.97 -11.42
CA LYS A 231 23.61 -0.47 -11.75
C LYS A 231 22.27 -1.16 -12.06
N ASP A 232 21.34 -0.45 -12.69
CA ASP A 232 19.97 -0.88 -12.91
C ASP A 232 19.82 -2.10 -13.83
N SER A 233 20.84 -2.42 -14.64
CA SER A 233 20.83 -3.64 -15.48
C SER A 233 20.88 -4.92 -14.64
N VAL A 234 21.66 -4.94 -13.55
CA VAL A 234 21.76 -6.09 -12.63
C VAL A 234 20.48 -6.21 -11.80
N LEU A 235 19.97 -5.07 -11.33
CA LEU A 235 18.70 -4.98 -10.63
C LEU A 235 17.54 -5.48 -11.51
N LEU A 236 17.46 -5.01 -12.76
CA LEU A 236 16.44 -5.41 -13.73
C LEU A 236 16.51 -6.91 -14.02
N THR A 237 17.71 -7.48 -14.14
CA THR A 237 17.90 -8.93 -14.32
C THR A 237 17.33 -9.70 -13.13
N THR A 238 17.59 -9.21 -11.91
CA THR A 238 17.12 -9.83 -10.66
C THR A 238 15.60 -9.75 -10.53
N ILE A 239 15.01 -8.57 -10.77
CA ILE A 239 13.57 -8.33 -10.78
C ILE A 239 12.88 -9.21 -11.84
N THR A 240 13.45 -9.28 -13.04
CA THR A 240 12.89 -10.09 -14.13
C THR A 240 12.92 -11.59 -13.80
N ALA A 241 13.99 -12.06 -13.14
CA ALA A 241 14.09 -13.45 -12.71
C ALA A 241 13.03 -13.85 -11.65
N THR A 242 12.58 -12.91 -10.82
CA THR A 242 11.57 -13.15 -9.77
C THR A 242 10.12 -12.93 -10.24
N LYS A 243 9.91 -12.43 -11.46
CA LYS A 243 8.59 -12.13 -12.03
C LYS A 243 7.58 -13.28 -11.92
N SER A 244 7.98 -14.51 -12.26
CA SER A 244 7.10 -15.70 -12.22
C SER A 244 6.58 -16.01 -10.81
N LYS A 245 7.39 -15.73 -9.78
CA LYS A 245 6.99 -15.86 -8.38
C LYS A 245 5.92 -14.84 -8.02
N TYR A 246 6.11 -13.56 -8.39
CA TYR A 246 5.08 -12.54 -8.13
C TYR A 246 3.79 -12.81 -8.90
N MET A 247 3.88 -13.31 -10.13
CA MET A 247 2.70 -13.68 -10.92
C MET A 247 1.91 -14.81 -10.24
N SER A 248 2.60 -15.87 -9.82
CA SER A 248 1.97 -16.98 -9.10
C SER A 248 1.31 -16.51 -7.79
N ASP A 249 1.99 -15.65 -7.03
CA ASP A 249 1.45 -15.08 -5.79
C ASP A 249 0.24 -14.18 -6.04
N PHE A 250 0.26 -13.37 -7.10
CA PHE A 250 -0.87 -12.54 -7.52
C PHE A 250 -2.10 -13.39 -7.86
N ILE A 251 -1.94 -14.43 -8.69
CA ILE A 251 -3.02 -15.36 -9.06
C ILE A 251 -3.55 -16.04 -7.80
N TYR A 252 -2.68 -16.56 -6.95
CA TYR A 252 -3.07 -17.21 -5.70
C TYR A 252 -3.87 -16.27 -4.78
N LYS A 253 -3.39 -15.05 -4.55
CA LYS A 253 -4.06 -14.02 -3.76
C LYS A 253 -5.45 -13.70 -4.34
N PHE A 254 -5.57 -13.55 -5.66
CA PHE A 254 -6.85 -13.34 -6.31
C PHE A 254 -7.80 -14.51 -6.06
N ARG A 255 -7.37 -15.75 -6.35
CA ARG A 255 -8.19 -16.96 -6.21
C ARG A 255 -8.69 -17.12 -4.78
N LYS A 256 -7.82 -16.90 -3.80
CA LYS A 256 -8.19 -16.95 -2.37
C LYS A 256 -9.26 -15.92 -2.02
N ARG A 257 -9.10 -14.65 -2.45
CA ARG A 257 -10.07 -13.58 -2.16
C ARG A 257 -11.42 -13.80 -2.86
N ASP A 258 -11.39 -14.13 -4.14
CA ASP A 258 -12.59 -14.42 -4.93
C ASP A 258 -13.38 -15.58 -4.33
N GLN A 259 -12.68 -16.65 -3.95
CA GLN A 259 -13.31 -17.79 -3.32
C GLN A 259 -13.91 -17.45 -1.95
N CYS A 260 -13.17 -16.76 -1.07
CA CYS A 260 -13.70 -16.32 0.23
C CYS A 260 -15.00 -15.51 0.06
N GLN A 261 -15.01 -14.60 -0.91
CA GLN A 261 -16.19 -13.81 -1.22
C GLN A 261 -17.35 -14.64 -1.75
N ARG A 262 -17.11 -15.57 -2.69
CA ARG A 262 -18.14 -16.48 -3.22
C ARG A 262 -18.74 -17.35 -2.12
N VAL A 263 -17.90 -17.86 -1.21
CA VAL A 263 -18.33 -18.62 -0.03
C VAL A 263 -19.19 -17.76 0.89
N ALA A 264 -18.77 -16.52 1.18
CA ALA A 264 -19.57 -15.59 1.98
C ALA A 264 -20.93 -15.30 1.33
N GLN A 265 -20.99 -15.05 0.02
CA GLN A 265 -22.24 -14.82 -0.70
C GLN A 265 -23.18 -16.03 -0.69
N ALA A 266 -22.64 -17.24 -0.86
CA ALA A 266 -23.41 -18.47 -0.77
C ALA A 266 -23.94 -18.68 0.64
N PHE A 267 -23.11 -18.48 1.67
CA PHE A 267 -23.54 -18.55 3.06
C PHE A 267 -24.66 -17.55 3.36
N THR A 268 -24.51 -16.29 2.92
CA THR A 268 -25.55 -15.27 3.10
C THR A 268 -26.85 -15.67 2.40
N SER A 269 -26.77 -16.20 1.18
CA SER A 269 -27.95 -16.51 0.37
C SER A 269 -28.66 -17.79 0.81
N MET A 270 -27.90 -18.84 1.17
CA MET A 270 -28.42 -20.17 1.47
C MET A 270 -28.76 -20.34 2.95
N VAL A 271 -28.06 -19.65 3.86
CA VAL A 271 -28.23 -19.81 5.31
C VAL A 271 -28.82 -18.55 5.93
N VAL A 272 -28.11 -17.41 5.83
CA VAL A 272 -28.49 -16.19 6.56
C VAL A 272 -29.85 -15.67 6.10
N LYS A 273 -30.08 -15.56 4.78
CA LYS A 273 -31.32 -15.01 4.24
C LYS A 273 -32.56 -15.83 4.66
N PRO A 274 -32.59 -17.17 4.51
CA PRO A 274 -33.69 -17.99 5.04
C PRO A 274 -33.89 -17.82 6.55
N THR A 275 -32.81 -17.81 7.34
CA THR A 275 -32.89 -17.61 8.80
C THR A 275 -33.49 -16.26 9.17
N VAL A 276 -33.07 -15.18 8.51
CA VAL A 276 -33.62 -13.83 8.74
C VAL A 276 -35.09 -13.76 8.36
N LEU A 277 -35.46 -14.31 7.20
CA LEU A 277 -36.86 -14.34 6.76
C LEU A 277 -37.73 -15.10 7.75
N ASP A 278 -37.28 -16.26 8.21
CA ASP A 278 -38.02 -17.07 9.15
C ASP A 278 -38.13 -16.38 10.53
N TYR A 279 -37.05 -15.81 11.06
CA TYR A 279 -37.03 -15.04 12.31
C TYR A 279 -38.05 -13.89 12.31
N ILE A 280 -38.18 -13.20 11.18
CA ILE A 280 -39.11 -12.08 11.03
C ILE A 280 -40.54 -12.58 10.80
N TYR A 281 -40.75 -13.42 9.79
CA TYR A 281 -42.10 -13.71 9.29
C TYR A 281 -42.82 -14.81 10.06
N ARG A 282 -42.10 -15.74 10.71
CA ARG A 282 -42.75 -16.80 11.49
C ARG A 282 -43.53 -16.22 12.68
N PRO A 283 -42.97 -15.39 13.58
CA PRO A 283 -43.74 -14.83 14.69
C PRO A 283 -44.79 -13.82 14.20
N LEU A 284 -44.48 -13.05 13.15
CA LEU A 284 -45.43 -12.11 12.55
C LEU A 284 -46.68 -12.81 12.04
N GLY A 285 -46.52 -13.92 11.32
CA GLY A 285 -47.63 -14.73 10.85
C GLY A 285 -48.51 -15.18 12.01
N MET A 286 -47.90 -15.58 13.14
CA MET A 286 -48.68 -16.09 14.28
C MET A 286 -49.43 -14.95 14.97
N GLN A 287 -48.84 -13.76 15.02
CA GLN A 287 -49.51 -12.57 15.53
C GLN A 287 -50.71 -12.19 14.65
N ILE A 288 -50.55 -12.19 13.32
CA ILE A 288 -51.66 -11.89 12.39
C ILE A 288 -52.81 -12.89 12.57
N VAL A 289 -52.49 -14.19 12.65
CA VAL A 289 -53.50 -15.24 12.88
C VAL A 289 -54.24 -14.98 14.18
N LYS A 290 -53.51 -14.69 15.27
CA LYS A 290 -54.09 -14.40 16.57
C LYS A 290 -54.97 -13.14 16.54
N ASP A 291 -54.49 -12.05 15.96
CA ASP A 291 -55.23 -10.78 15.88
C ASP A 291 -56.54 -10.94 15.10
N ILE A 292 -56.55 -11.74 14.03
CA ILE A 292 -57.77 -12.05 13.26
C ILE A 292 -58.72 -12.92 14.09
N GLN A 293 -58.22 -13.96 14.76
CA GLN A 293 -59.02 -14.85 15.61
C GLN A 293 -59.64 -14.14 16.82
N ASP A 294 -58.93 -13.16 17.39
CA ASP A 294 -59.40 -12.36 18.52
C ASP A 294 -60.50 -11.36 18.08
N LYS A 295 -60.44 -10.85 16.85
CA LYS A 295 -61.43 -9.90 16.31
C LYS A 295 -62.68 -10.58 15.73
N ALA A 296 -62.55 -11.78 15.17
CA ALA A 296 -63.62 -12.43 14.41
C ALA A 296 -63.78 -13.91 14.78
N GLN A 297 -64.88 -14.21 15.49
CA GLN A 297 -65.16 -15.56 16.01
C GLN A 297 -65.25 -16.64 14.94
N GLN A 298 -65.60 -16.27 13.69
CA GLN A 298 -65.66 -17.22 12.58
C GLN A 298 -64.33 -17.92 12.31
N TYR A 299 -63.19 -17.33 12.69
CA TYR A 299 -61.86 -17.94 12.49
C TYR A 299 -61.38 -18.83 13.65
N GLN A 300 -62.19 -19.01 14.70
CA GLN A 300 -61.81 -19.83 15.86
C GLN A 300 -61.94 -21.33 15.63
N SER A 301 -62.81 -21.77 14.71
CA SER A 301 -62.95 -23.18 14.37
C SER A 301 -63.28 -23.40 12.90
N PRO A 302 -62.88 -24.54 12.30
CA PRO A 302 -63.25 -24.88 10.93
C PRO A 302 -64.76 -24.89 10.68
N CYS A 303 -65.55 -25.34 11.66
CA CYS A 303 -67.01 -25.38 11.56
C CYS A 303 -67.62 -23.97 11.54
N SER A 304 -67.17 -23.10 12.46
CA SER A 304 -67.62 -21.70 12.51
C SER A 304 -67.26 -20.95 11.23
N PHE A 305 -66.06 -21.21 10.70
CA PHE A 305 -65.61 -20.61 9.45
C PHE A 305 -66.48 -21.05 8.28
N HIS A 306 -66.71 -22.36 8.14
CA HIS A 306 -67.55 -22.91 7.09
C HIS A 306 -68.99 -22.34 7.13
N GLN A 307 -69.58 -22.26 8.33
CA GLN A 307 -70.90 -21.66 8.51
C GLN A 307 -70.91 -20.19 8.07
N SER A 308 -69.90 -19.41 8.47
CA SER A 308 -69.81 -18.00 8.06
C SER A 308 -69.75 -17.82 6.54
N LEU A 309 -69.03 -18.69 5.83
CA LEU A 309 -68.96 -18.66 4.37
C LEU A 309 -70.33 -18.97 3.73
N MET A 310 -71.11 -19.90 4.29
CA MET A 310 -72.48 -20.18 3.83
C MET A 310 -73.40 -18.99 4.03
N GLU A 311 -73.34 -18.37 5.21
CA GLU A 311 -74.14 -17.18 5.50
C GLU A 311 -73.76 -16.01 4.58
N GLU A 312 -72.47 -15.83 4.28
CA GLU A 312 -71.98 -14.82 3.35
C GLU A 312 -72.45 -15.08 1.91
N LEU A 313 -72.34 -16.31 1.41
CA LEU A 313 -72.82 -16.67 0.07
C LEU A 313 -74.32 -16.44 -0.09
N VAL A 314 -75.11 -16.81 0.91
CA VAL A 314 -76.57 -16.56 0.91
C VAL A 314 -76.87 -15.07 0.91
N LYS A 315 -76.06 -14.24 1.58
CA LYS A 315 -76.21 -12.77 1.58
C LYS A 315 -75.75 -12.13 0.27
N GLU A 316 -74.67 -12.62 -0.34
CA GLU A 316 -74.15 -12.15 -1.63
C GLU A 316 -75.13 -12.47 -2.78
N ASP A 317 -75.86 -13.59 -2.67
CA ASP A 317 -76.83 -14.11 -3.66
C ASP A 317 -76.31 -14.10 -5.12
N HIS A 318 -75.02 -14.42 -5.29
CA HIS A 318 -74.34 -14.38 -6.58
C HIS A 318 -74.04 -15.80 -7.08
N PHE A 319 -74.63 -16.19 -8.22
CA PHE A 319 -74.48 -17.53 -8.79
C PHE A 319 -73.02 -18.00 -8.97
N GLU A 320 -72.14 -17.15 -9.53
CA GLU A 320 -70.72 -17.53 -9.70
C GLU A 320 -70.00 -17.76 -8.35
N SER A 321 -70.33 -17.02 -7.28
CA SER A 321 -69.77 -17.29 -5.94
C SER A 321 -70.18 -18.67 -5.44
N PHE A 322 -71.46 -19.05 -5.60
CA PHE A 322 -71.94 -20.40 -5.26
C PHE A 322 -71.29 -21.49 -6.10
N LYS A 323 -71.16 -21.26 -7.40
CA LYS A 323 -70.54 -22.20 -8.33
C LYS A 323 -69.06 -22.41 -8.02
N GLU A 324 -68.30 -21.35 -7.72
CA GLU A 324 -66.91 -21.49 -7.31
C GLU A 324 -66.80 -22.24 -5.98
N TYR A 325 -67.65 -21.93 -5.01
CA TYR A 325 -67.71 -22.62 -3.73
C TYR A 325 -67.93 -24.13 -3.89
N LEU A 326 -68.92 -24.53 -4.70
CA LEU A 326 -69.29 -25.94 -4.90
C LEU A 326 -68.26 -26.71 -5.72
N LEU A 327 -67.70 -26.09 -6.77
CA LEU A 327 -66.77 -26.76 -7.67
C LEU A 327 -65.33 -26.77 -7.15
N ASN A 328 -64.92 -25.76 -6.37
CA ASN A 328 -63.55 -25.59 -5.89
C ASN A 328 -63.49 -24.99 -4.48
N TYR A 329 -64.08 -25.69 -3.51
CA TYR A 329 -64.14 -25.25 -2.11
C TYR A 329 -62.80 -24.80 -1.55
N ASP A 330 -61.72 -25.58 -1.75
CA ASP A 330 -60.40 -25.24 -1.21
C ASP A 330 -59.84 -23.93 -1.77
N LYS A 331 -60.05 -23.68 -3.06
CA LYS A 331 -59.64 -22.41 -3.68
C LYS A 331 -60.46 -21.25 -3.12
N PHE A 332 -61.77 -21.44 -2.99
CA PHE A 332 -62.69 -20.44 -2.47
C PHE A 332 -62.33 -20.04 -1.03
N ARG A 333 -62.11 -21.01 -0.13
CA ARG A 333 -61.73 -20.73 1.27
C ARG A 333 -60.39 -20.03 1.38
N VAL A 334 -59.39 -20.44 0.59
CA VAL A 334 -58.05 -19.82 0.62
C VAL A 334 -58.14 -18.38 0.16
N ARG A 335 -58.92 -18.10 -0.89
CA ARG A 335 -59.19 -16.75 -1.38
C ARG A 335 -59.84 -15.88 -0.30
N LYS A 336 -60.90 -16.36 0.38
CA LYS A 336 -61.57 -15.61 1.47
C LYS A 336 -60.66 -15.34 2.67
N ILE A 337 -59.82 -16.31 3.05
CA ILE A 337 -58.79 -16.11 4.10
C ILE A 337 -57.78 -15.06 3.65
N GLN A 338 -57.31 -15.12 2.40
CA GLN A 338 -56.35 -14.16 1.85
C GLN A 338 -56.93 -12.74 1.82
N GLU A 339 -58.18 -12.57 1.37
CA GLU A 339 -58.90 -11.29 1.37
C GLU A 339 -58.96 -10.71 2.80
N THR A 340 -59.27 -11.54 3.80
CA THR A 340 -59.31 -11.14 5.22
C THR A 340 -57.93 -10.73 5.74
N VAL A 341 -56.89 -11.49 5.43
CA VAL A 341 -55.52 -11.16 5.83
C VAL A 341 -55.07 -9.85 5.19
N VAL A 342 -55.35 -9.64 3.90
CA VAL A 342 -55.00 -8.40 3.19
C VAL A 342 -55.72 -7.20 3.78
N ALA A 343 -57.02 -7.33 4.09
CA ALA A 343 -57.78 -6.27 4.76
C ALA A 343 -57.17 -5.92 6.12
N HIS A 344 -56.88 -6.93 6.95
CA HIS A 344 -56.26 -6.74 8.26
C HIS A 344 -54.89 -6.05 8.18
N LEU A 345 -54.06 -6.45 7.22
CA LEU A 345 -52.74 -5.82 6.99
C LEU A 345 -52.86 -4.38 6.50
N SER A 346 -53.90 -4.07 5.73
CA SER A 346 -54.13 -2.72 5.19
C SER A 346 -54.57 -1.73 6.28
N GLU A 347 -55.23 -2.21 7.32
CA GLU A 347 -55.67 -1.40 8.46
C GLU A 347 -54.56 -1.14 9.50
N SER A 348 -53.52 -1.98 9.53
CA SER A 348 -52.50 -1.96 10.59
C SER A 348 -51.16 -1.40 10.10
N SER A 349 -50.84 -0.16 10.46
CA SER A 349 -49.53 0.45 10.21
C SER A 349 -48.40 -0.13 11.07
N ASN A 350 -48.73 -0.88 12.12
CA ASN A 350 -47.77 -1.32 13.14
C ASN A 350 -46.85 -2.47 12.67
N PHE A 351 -47.30 -3.27 11.69
CA PHE A 351 -46.51 -4.40 11.19
C PHE A 351 -45.22 -3.97 10.48
N GLY A 352 -45.22 -2.80 9.84
CA GLY A 352 -44.02 -2.24 9.21
C GLY A 352 -42.93 -1.90 10.24
N ILE A 353 -43.32 -1.24 11.34
CA ILE A 353 -42.42 -0.88 12.45
C ILE A 353 -41.86 -2.14 13.10
N TRP A 354 -42.73 -3.10 13.40
CA TRP A 354 -42.33 -4.37 14.02
C TRP A 354 -41.35 -5.16 13.12
N ARG A 355 -41.60 -5.21 11.80
CA ARG A 355 -40.71 -5.86 10.83
C ARG A 355 -39.32 -5.24 10.86
N GLN A 356 -39.24 -3.90 10.88
CA GLN A 356 -37.98 -3.19 10.90
C GLN A 356 -37.22 -3.41 12.21
N GLN A 357 -37.93 -3.42 13.34
CA GLN A 357 -37.34 -3.72 14.65
C GLN A 357 -36.74 -5.13 14.67
N ARG A 358 -37.50 -6.14 14.24
CA ARG A 358 -37.01 -7.53 14.18
C ARG A 358 -35.83 -7.71 13.23
N LEU A 359 -35.84 -7.01 12.10
CA LEU A 359 -34.70 -7.00 11.17
C LEU A 359 -33.45 -6.43 11.84
N GLY A 360 -33.57 -5.31 12.57
CA GLY A 360 -32.46 -4.75 13.33
C GLY A 360 -31.92 -5.70 14.40
N GLU A 361 -32.82 -6.34 15.16
CA GLU A 361 -32.47 -7.33 16.18
C GLU A 361 -31.67 -8.50 15.59
N ILE A 362 -32.18 -9.16 14.55
CA ILE A 362 -31.49 -10.33 13.97
C ILE A 362 -30.18 -9.95 13.29
N VAL A 363 -30.11 -8.81 12.60
CA VAL A 363 -28.86 -8.32 12.00
C VAL A 363 -27.84 -8.04 13.11
N GLY A 364 -28.25 -7.44 14.23
CA GLY A 364 -27.40 -7.24 15.40
C GLY A 364 -26.88 -8.55 15.98
N LYS A 365 -27.75 -9.56 16.13
CA LYS A 365 -27.37 -10.90 16.61
C LYS A 365 -26.36 -11.58 15.67
N ILE A 366 -26.58 -11.51 14.36
CA ILE A 366 -25.67 -12.04 13.35
C ILE A 366 -24.31 -11.33 13.42
N ALA A 367 -24.30 -9.99 13.45
CA ALA A 367 -23.06 -9.21 13.52
C ALA A 367 -22.25 -9.55 14.78
N ALA A 368 -22.91 -9.60 15.95
CA ALA A 368 -22.27 -9.98 17.22
C ALA A 368 -21.69 -11.40 17.16
N THR A 369 -22.44 -12.35 16.59
CA THR A 369 -22.00 -13.74 16.43
C THR A 369 -20.77 -13.85 15.53
N VAL A 370 -20.78 -13.17 14.38
CA VAL A 370 -19.65 -13.16 13.44
C VAL A 370 -18.40 -12.60 14.11
N SER A 371 -18.52 -11.48 14.83
CA SER A 371 -17.39 -10.90 15.58
C SER A 371 -16.85 -11.86 16.65
N GLN A 372 -17.73 -12.49 17.44
CA GLN A 372 -17.33 -13.47 18.46
C GLN A 372 -16.60 -14.68 17.85
N THR A 373 -17.04 -15.15 16.68
CA THR A 373 -16.37 -16.25 15.98
C THR A 373 -15.00 -15.87 15.44
N ALA A 374 -14.81 -14.61 15.01
CA ALA A 374 -13.55 -14.12 14.48
C ALA A 374 -12.46 -14.02 15.57
N GLU A 375 -12.80 -13.53 16.76
CA GLU A 375 -11.86 -13.39 17.89
C GLU A 375 -11.36 -14.74 18.43
N GLY A 376 -12.20 -15.77 18.40
CA GLY A 376 -11.87 -17.11 18.90
C GLY A 376 -11.29 -18.08 17.86
N ALA A 377 -10.93 -17.61 16.67
CA ALA A 377 -10.44 -18.41 15.54
C ALA A 377 -8.98 -18.11 15.15
N SER A 378 -8.29 -17.24 15.89
CA SER A 378 -6.89 -16.86 15.67
C SER A 378 -5.93 -18.04 15.90
N GLY A 379 -5.86 -18.96 14.93
CA GLY A 379 -4.80 -19.96 14.80
C GLY A 379 -5.22 -21.42 14.63
N VAL A 380 -6.51 -21.78 14.59
CA VAL A 380 -6.94 -23.21 14.64
C VAL A 380 -7.73 -23.69 13.42
N LEU A 381 -8.32 -22.81 12.60
CA LEU A 381 -9.21 -23.21 11.51
C LEU A 381 -8.73 -22.64 10.17
N SER A 382 -7.98 -23.43 9.40
CA SER A 382 -7.65 -23.17 7.99
C SER A 382 -8.83 -23.44 7.04
N ASP A 383 -9.86 -24.11 7.56
CA ASP A 383 -11.08 -24.49 6.85
C ASP A 383 -12.24 -23.53 7.10
N THR A 384 -12.89 -23.14 6.00
CA THR A 384 -14.01 -22.20 6.04
C THR A 384 -15.27 -22.83 6.63
N LYS A 385 -15.53 -24.13 6.40
CA LYS A 385 -16.73 -24.82 6.86
C LYS A 385 -16.91 -24.80 8.38
N PRO A 386 -15.92 -25.22 9.22
CA PRO A 386 -16.08 -25.20 10.68
C PRO A 386 -16.37 -23.80 11.25
N LEU A 387 -15.82 -22.74 10.64
CA LEU A 387 -16.11 -21.37 11.03
C LEU A 387 -17.58 -21.01 10.79
N LEU A 388 -18.10 -21.32 9.60
CA LEU A 388 -19.51 -21.06 9.26
C LEU A 388 -20.47 -21.91 10.10
N GLU A 389 -20.11 -23.16 10.40
CA GLU A 389 -20.89 -24.01 11.31
C GLU A 389 -20.95 -23.45 12.72
N ARG A 390 -19.82 -22.91 13.22
CA ARG A 390 -19.75 -22.26 14.53
C ARG A 390 -20.64 -21.02 14.60
N VAL A 391 -20.69 -20.21 13.53
CA VAL A 391 -21.63 -19.08 13.42
C VAL A 391 -23.07 -19.57 13.56
N CYS A 392 -23.44 -20.64 12.84
CA CYS A 392 -24.79 -21.21 12.93
C CYS A 392 -25.09 -21.72 14.35
N LEU A 393 -24.15 -22.40 15.00
CA LEU A 393 -24.34 -22.96 16.35
C LEU A 393 -24.54 -21.87 17.40
N ILE A 394 -23.81 -20.76 17.29
CA ILE A 394 -23.96 -19.64 18.22
C ILE A 394 -25.28 -18.92 17.99
N LEU A 395 -25.70 -18.74 16.73
CA LEU A 395 -27.01 -18.16 16.43
C LEU A 395 -28.15 -18.99 17.03
N GLU A 396 -28.12 -20.31 16.90
CA GLU A 396 -29.16 -21.20 17.46
C GLU A 396 -29.21 -21.22 18.99
N LYS A 397 -28.08 -20.95 19.67
CA LYS A 397 -28.06 -20.87 21.14
C LYS A 397 -28.95 -19.76 21.70
N ASP A 398 -29.27 -18.76 20.88
CA ASP A 398 -30.16 -17.66 21.26
C ASP A 398 -31.64 -18.11 21.40
N GLY A 399 -32.01 -19.34 21.01
CA GLY A 399 -33.33 -19.95 21.25
C GLY A 399 -34.47 -19.36 20.40
N ASP A 400 -34.41 -18.06 20.11
CA ASP A 400 -35.33 -17.34 19.22
C ASP A 400 -34.96 -17.50 17.73
N VAL A 401 -33.77 -18.03 17.42
CA VAL A 401 -33.26 -18.17 16.06
C VAL A 401 -33.14 -19.64 15.68
N ASP A 402 -33.70 -20.01 14.54
CA ASP A 402 -33.73 -21.38 14.03
C ASP A 402 -33.03 -21.46 12.67
N VAL A 403 -31.86 -22.10 12.62
CA VAL A 403 -31.02 -22.18 11.41
C VAL A 403 -31.30 -23.49 10.66
N LYS A 404 -32.51 -23.61 10.10
CA LYS A 404 -32.96 -24.81 9.36
C LYS A 404 -32.08 -25.20 8.17
N ALA A 405 -31.37 -24.24 7.58
CA ALA A 405 -30.56 -24.43 6.38
C ALA A 405 -29.10 -24.84 6.67
N ARG A 406 -28.77 -25.30 7.88
CA ARG A 406 -27.39 -25.74 8.21
C ARG A 406 -26.86 -26.81 7.25
N SER A 407 -27.70 -27.77 6.84
CA SER A 407 -27.30 -28.85 5.91
C SER A 407 -26.84 -28.35 4.55
N CYS A 408 -27.10 -27.10 4.18
CA CYS A 408 -26.53 -26.48 2.98
C CYS A 408 -25.00 -26.37 3.03
N LEU A 409 -24.39 -26.43 4.22
CA LEU A 409 -22.93 -26.38 4.42
C LEU A 409 -22.23 -27.71 4.08
N ASP A 410 -22.97 -28.79 3.82
CA ASP A 410 -22.39 -30.10 3.54
C ASP A 410 -21.87 -30.26 2.10
N GLY A 411 -22.16 -29.28 1.23
CA GLY A 411 -21.66 -29.27 -0.13
C GLY A 411 -20.14 -29.04 -0.24
N PRO A 412 -19.50 -29.51 -1.31
CA PRO A 412 -18.05 -29.36 -1.54
C PRO A 412 -17.61 -27.89 -1.62
N PHE A 413 -18.55 -26.98 -1.91
CA PHE A 413 -18.31 -25.55 -2.02
C PHE A 413 -17.81 -24.89 -0.73
N PHE A 414 -18.20 -25.41 0.45
CA PHE A 414 -17.81 -24.86 1.75
C PHE A 414 -16.58 -25.55 2.35
N SER A 415 -16.18 -26.71 1.81
CA SER A 415 -15.13 -27.59 2.32
C SER A 415 -13.74 -27.34 1.72
N ILE A 416 -13.52 -26.18 1.10
CA ILE A 416 -12.25 -25.89 0.43
C ILE A 416 -11.25 -25.31 1.44
N THR A 417 -10.12 -26.00 1.59
CA THR A 417 -8.93 -25.55 2.32
C THR A 417 -8.30 -24.36 1.60
N THR A 418 -7.97 -23.29 2.33
CA THR A 418 -7.30 -22.10 1.74
C THR A 418 -5.78 -22.20 1.73
N GLU A 419 -5.21 -23.36 2.08
CA GLU A 419 -3.77 -23.61 2.07
C GLU A 419 -3.36 -24.26 0.75
N TRP A 420 -2.67 -23.49 -0.08
CA TRP A 420 -1.88 -24.05 -1.16
C TRP A 420 -0.61 -24.63 -0.54
N ILE A 421 -0.47 -25.95 -0.52
CA ILE A 421 0.83 -26.58 -0.28
C ILE A 421 1.69 -26.20 -1.48
N ALA A 422 2.57 -25.21 -1.31
CA ALA A 422 3.59 -24.92 -2.29
C ALA A 422 4.39 -26.21 -2.48
N LEU A 423 4.18 -26.88 -3.61
CA LEU A 423 5.08 -27.92 -4.06
C LEU A 423 6.42 -27.23 -4.34
N SER A 424 7.29 -27.26 -3.34
CA SER A 424 8.72 -27.05 -3.51
C SER A 424 9.20 -28.13 -4.47
N HIS A 425 9.19 -27.83 -5.78
CA HIS A 425 9.92 -28.62 -6.74
C HIS A 425 11.41 -28.49 -6.44
N VAL A 426 12.01 -29.65 -6.18
CA VAL A 426 13.42 -29.95 -5.96
C VAL A 426 14.31 -29.35 -7.05
#